data_AF-A0A8J5Z0H6-F1
#
_entry.id   AF-A0A8J5Z0H6-F1
#
_cell.length_a   1.000
_cell.length_b   1.000
_cell.length_c   1.000
_cell.angle_alpha   90.00
_cell.angle_beta   90.00
_cell.angle_gamma   90.00
#
_symmetry.space_group_name_H-M   'P 1'
#
loop_
_entity.id
_entity.type
_entity.pdbx_description
1 polymer ?
#
loop_
_entity_poly.entity_id
_entity_poly.type
_entity_poly.pdbx_seq_one_letter_code
_entity_poly.pdbx_strand_id
1 'polypeptide(L)'
;MTTLEDDEADIDPVKMILPDEEGEPEKLTTVGDGAASQQVEQHYIRSIESTVVIRQLPSEGLSFQLWPAATTLVTLLDNYLRHPSKSPLTATLSTDRKLKILELGSGTGLVGIAAAVTLGANVTVTDLPHVIPNLKFNAEANADVVTKRGGTVDVAPLRWGEDDDVEVIGREFDLVLGSDVVYHDHLFEPLIKTLRLLLNGGTKKRVFVMAHLRRWKKDSVFFKKAKKLFDVEILHTDPPKEGSRIGVVVYAFIGKI
;
A
#
# COMPACT_ATOMS: atom_id res chain seq x y z
N MET A 1 -14.13 -44.75 -8.52
CA MET A 1 -13.32 -44.11 -9.59
C MET A 1 -14.25 -43.13 -10.29
N THR A 2 -14.23 -41.87 -9.84
CA THR A 2 -14.76 -40.71 -10.56
C THR A 2 -14.26 -39.49 -9.81
N THR A 3 -13.26 -38.85 -10.39
CA THR A 3 -12.64 -37.58 -9.99
C THR A 3 -13.62 -36.46 -10.30
N LEU A 4 -13.95 -35.65 -9.30
CA LEU A 4 -14.58 -34.34 -9.52
C LEU A 4 -13.44 -33.39 -9.91
N GLU A 5 -13.49 -32.93 -11.16
CA GLU A 5 -12.70 -31.80 -11.63
C GLU A 5 -13.21 -30.56 -10.89
N ASP A 6 -12.37 -30.00 -10.03
CA ASP A 6 -12.59 -28.69 -9.41
C ASP A 6 -12.35 -27.64 -10.49
N ASP A 7 -13.45 -27.06 -11.01
CA ASP A 7 -13.41 -25.90 -11.90
C ASP A 7 -12.73 -24.72 -11.18
N GLU A 8 -11.50 -24.38 -11.61
CA GLU A 8 -10.81 -23.15 -11.27
C GLU A 8 -11.53 -21.95 -11.91
N ALA A 9 -12.51 -21.39 -11.21
CA ALA A 9 -13.05 -20.09 -11.55
C ALA A 9 -12.04 -19.00 -11.14
N ASP A 10 -11.14 -18.66 -12.07
CA ASP A 10 -10.28 -17.48 -12.01
C ASP A 10 -11.17 -16.22 -12.05
N ILE A 11 -11.17 -15.44 -10.97
CA ILE A 11 -11.91 -14.18 -10.88
C ILE A 11 -11.08 -13.11 -11.58
N ASP A 12 -11.51 -12.68 -12.77
CA ASP A 12 -10.88 -11.58 -13.51
C ASP A 12 -10.98 -10.27 -12.68
N PRO A 13 -9.84 -9.72 -12.22
CA PRO A 13 -9.83 -8.56 -11.33
C PRO A 13 -10.29 -7.26 -12.02
N VAL A 14 -10.31 -7.21 -13.36
CA VAL A 14 -10.78 -6.04 -14.12
C VAL A 14 -12.31 -5.99 -14.12
N LYS A 15 -12.99 -7.15 -14.15
CA LYS A 15 -14.45 -7.24 -14.21
C LYS A 15 -15.17 -6.87 -12.91
N MET A 16 -14.51 -6.92 -11.76
CA MET A 16 -15.12 -6.47 -10.49
C MET A 16 -15.16 -4.94 -10.32
N ILE A 17 -14.62 -4.17 -11.28
CA ILE A 17 -14.51 -2.70 -11.17
C ILE A 17 -15.52 -1.96 -12.07
N LEU A 18 -16.17 -2.62 -13.04
CA LEU A 18 -17.12 -1.98 -13.95
C LEU A 18 -18.57 -2.41 -13.62
N PRO A 19 -19.52 -1.47 -13.45
CA PRO A 19 -20.94 -1.79 -13.50
C PRO A 19 -21.33 -2.19 -14.93
N ASP A 20 -22.19 -3.21 -15.07
CA ASP A 20 -22.77 -3.62 -16.34
C ASP A 20 -23.66 -2.49 -16.91
N GLU A 21 -23.25 -1.85 -18.01
CA GLU A 21 -24.14 -1.00 -18.82
C GLU A 21 -24.63 -1.80 -20.04
N GLU A 22 -25.80 -2.42 -19.92
CA GLU A 22 -26.59 -2.83 -21.08
C GLU A 22 -27.42 -1.63 -21.59
N GLY A 23 -27.10 -1.14 -22.78
CA GLY A 23 -27.91 -0.16 -23.52
C GLY A 23 -27.18 0.53 -24.69
N GLU A 24 -27.24 -0.04 -25.90
CA GLU A 24 -26.74 0.55 -27.17
C GLU A 24 -27.79 1.43 -27.90
N PRO A 25 -27.49 2.15 -29.01
CA PRO A 25 -26.27 2.93 -29.37
C PRO A 25 -26.58 4.30 -30.09
N GLU A 26 -25.51 5.03 -30.46
CA GLU A 26 -25.35 6.03 -31.56
C GLU A 26 -24.91 7.47 -31.19
N LYS A 27 -23.64 7.84 -31.44
CA LYS A 27 -23.18 8.58 -32.65
C LYS A 27 -21.67 8.92 -32.63
N LEU A 28 -20.97 8.20 -33.51
CA LEU A 28 -19.85 8.54 -34.39
C LEU A 28 -18.99 9.83 -34.21
N THR A 29 -17.68 9.58 -34.20
CA THR A 29 -16.49 10.35 -34.66
C THR A 29 -15.94 11.53 -33.85
N THR A 30 -14.72 11.36 -33.35
CA THR A 30 -13.51 11.89 -34.01
C THR A 30 -12.29 11.04 -33.64
N VAL A 31 -11.47 10.73 -34.64
CA VAL A 31 -10.18 10.05 -34.54
C VAL A 31 -9.18 11.05 -33.93
N GLY A 32 -8.59 10.70 -32.79
CA GLY A 32 -7.52 11.45 -32.14
C GLY A 32 -6.65 10.50 -31.32
N ASP A 33 -5.34 10.66 -31.43
CA ASP A 33 -4.28 9.79 -30.90
C ASP A 33 -4.56 9.23 -29.50
N GLY A 34 -4.19 7.95 -29.30
CA GLY A 34 -4.32 7.21 -28.04
C GLY A 34 -3.45 7.76 -26.91
N ALA A 35 -3.82 8.91 -26.37
CA ALA A 35 -3.26 9.43 -25.13
C ALA A 35 -3.80 8.60 -23.95
N ALA A 36 -2.88 7.99 -23.20
CA ALA A 36 -3.16 7.41 -21.89
C ALA A 36 -4.02 8.36 -21.05
N SER A 37 -5.21 7.92 -20.64
CA SER A 37 -6.13 8.72 -19.83
C SER A 37 -5.55 8.91 -18.43
N GLN A 38 -4.83 10.01 -18.22
CA GLN A 38 -4.33 10.41 -16.90
C GLN A 38 -5.53 10.76 -16.02
N GLN A 39 -5.57 10.21 -14.81
CA GLN A 39 -6.64 10.45 -13.84
C GLN A 39 -6.04 11.06 -12.58
N VAL A 40 -6.49 12.26 -12.20
CA VAL A 40 -6.06 12.91 -10.96
C VAL A 40 -7.19 12.75 -9.94
N GLU A 41 -6.90 12.03 -8.86
CA GLU A 41 -7.80 11.85 -7.72
C GLU A 41 -7.45 12.78 -6.57
N GLN A 42 -8.49 13.23 -5.86
CA GLN A 42 -8.38 14.09 -4.69
C GLN A 42 -8.84 13.31 -3.45
N HIS A 43 -7.94 13.15 -2.48
CA HIS A 43 -8.20 12.45 -1.23
C HIS A 43 -8.24 13.44 -0.07
N TYR A 44 -9.43 13.74 0.42
CA TYR A 44 -9.61 14.63 1.56
C TYR A 44 -9.29 13.92 2.88
N ILE A 45 -8.26 14.39 3.58
CA ILE A 45 -7.84 13.92 4.89
C ILE A 45 -8.46 14.82 5.96
N ARG A 46 -9.52 14.32 6.58
CA ARG A 46 -10.40 15.08 7.48
C ARG A 46 -9.68 15.58 8.73
N SER A 47 -8.74 14.82 9.29
CA SER A 47 -8.01 15.18 10.51
C SER A 47 -7.08 16.38 10.36
N ILE A 48 -6.74 16.75 9.12
CA ILE A 48 -5.88 17.89 8.81
C ILE A 48 -6.58 18.94 7.94
N GLU A 49 -7.85 18.72 7.62
CA GLU A 49 -8.69 19.57 6.76
C GLU A 49 -7.99 19.94 5.43
N SER A 50 -7.37 18.95 4.80
CA SER A 50 -6.59 19.15 3.58
C SER A 50 -6.75 17.99 2.60
N THR A 51 -6.40 18.25 1.35
CA THR A 51 -6.52 17.29 0.26
C THR A 51 -5.13 16.85 -0.19
N VAL A 52 -4.95 15.54 -0.35
CA VAL A 52 -3.82 14.95 -1.06
C VAL A 52 -4.25 14.66 -2.50
N VAL A 53 -3.43 15.06 -3.46
CA VAL A 53 -3.69 14.89 -4.90
C VAL A 53 -2.84 13.76 -5.45
N ILE A 54 -3.45 12.79 -6.13
CA ILE A 54 -2.77 11.61 -6.66
C ILE A 54 -3.05 11.46 -8.15
N ARG A 55 -1.99 11.42 -8.95
CA ARG A 55 -2.06 11.02 -10.36
C ARG A 55 -1.98 9.50 -10.48
N GLN A 56 -2.95 8.95 -11.19
CA GLN A 56 -3.02 7.58 -11.66
C GLN A 56 -2.81 7.51 -13.16
N LEU A 57 -2.12 6.47 -13.61
CA LEU A 57 -1.85 6.14 -15.00
C LEU A 57 -2.22 4.66 -15.24
N PRO A 58 -3.50 4.26 -15.17
CA PRO A 58 -3.87 2.83 -15.16
C PRO A 58 -3.37 2.04 -16.37
N SER A 59 -3.21 2.71 -17.52
CA SER A 59 -2.63 2.14 -18.73
C SER A 59 -1.15 1.73 -18.61
N GLU A 60 -0.43 2.24 -17.62
CA GLU A 60 0.98 1.89 -17.34
C GLU A 60 1.13 0.69 -16.38
N GLY A 61 0.02 0.15 -15.87
CA GLY A 61 -0.02 -1.10 -15.10
C GLY A 61 -0.38 -0.94 -13.62
N LEU A 62 -0.27 -2.04 -12.88
CA LEU A 62 -0.83 -2.19 -11.54
C LEU A 62 -0.28 -1.19 -10.50
N SER A 63 0.97 -0.76 -10.65
CA SER A 63 1.62 0.21 -9.75
C SER A 63 1.09 1.64 -9.91
N PHE A 64 0.35 1.93 -10.97
CA PHE A 64 -0.09 3.28 -11.32
C PHE A 64 -1.57 3.54 -11.02
N GLN A 65 -2.20 2.67 -10.24
CA GLN A 65 -3.60 2.80 -9.82
C GLN A 65 -3.76 2.51 -8.33
N LEU A 66 -4.86 2.98 -7.76
CA LEU A 66 -5.20 2.86 -6.35
C LEU A 66 -5.92 1.55 -6.07
N TRP A 67 -5.56 0.97 -4.93
CA TRP A 67 -6.12 -0.29 -4.46
C TRP A 67 -6.89 -0.10 -3.15
N PRO A 68 -7.96 -0.87 -2.89
CA PRO A 68 -8.77 -0.73 -1.68
C PRO A 68 -7.94 -0.76 -0.38
N ALA A 69 -6.88 -1.57 -0.34
CA ALA A 69 -5.99 -1.67 0.82
C ALA A 69 -5.29 -0.34 1.17
N ALA A 70 -4.92 0.46 0.17
CA ALA A 70 -4.32 1.77 0.39
C ALA A 70 -5.30 2.71 1.12
N THR A 71 -6.54 2.77 0.65
CA THR A 71 -7.60 3.59 1.24
C THR A 71 -7.91 3.21 2.69
N THR A 72 -7.87 1.91 3.02
CA THR A 72 -8.00 1.44 4.41
C THR A 72 -6.89 1.99 5.30
N LEU A 73 -5.61 1.94 4.87
CA LEU A 73 -4.51 2.51 5.66
C LEU A 73 -4.63 4.03 5.81
N VAL A 74 -4.97 4.76 4.75
CA VAL A 74 -5.20 6.21 4.82
C VAL A 74 -6.27 6.54 5.84
N THR A 75 -7.37 5.77 5.83
CA THR A 75 -8.48 5.95 6.78
C THR A 75 -8.04 5.69 8.22
N LEU A 76 -7.24 4.65 8.46
CA LEU A 76 -6.71 4.35 9.80
C LEU A 76 -5.71 5.40 10.29
N LEU A 77 -4.86 5.94 9.42
CA LEU A 77 -3.93 7.03 9.74
C LEU A 77 -4.69 8.32 10.07
N ASP A 78 -5.69 8.67 9.27
CA ASP A 78 -6.57 9.82 9.50
C ASP A 78 -7.35 9.69 10.81
N ASN A 79 -7.87 8.50 11.11
CA ASN A 79 -8.55 8.20 12.37
C ASN A 79 -7.60 8.24 13.57
N TYR A 80 -6.36 7.76 13.42
CA TYR A 80 -5.37 7.78 14.48
C TYR A 80 -5.11 9.20 14.96
N LEU A 81 -4.93 10.17 14.05
CA LEU A 81 -4.68 11.56 14.45
C LEU A 81 -5.85 12.16 15.25
N ARG A 82 -7.10 11.78 14.94
CA ARG A 82 -8.29 12.25 15.69
C ARG A 82 -8.46 11.55 17.04
N HIS A 83 -8.23 10.24 17.08
CA HIS A 83 -8.54 9.40 18.24
C HIS A 83 -7.40 8.41 18.53
N PRO A 84 -6.21 8.89 18.97
CA PRO A 84 -5.04 8.04 19.12
C PRO A 84 -5.31 6.83 20.01
N SER A 85 -5.93 7.01 21.18
CA SER A 85 -6.17 5.93 22.17
C SER A 85 -7.18 4.86 21.75
N LYS A 86 -7.98 5.11 20.70
CA LYS A 86 -8.98 4.16 20.18
C LYS A 86 -8.51 3.49 18.89
N SER A 87 -7.34 3.87 18.37
CA SER A 87 -6.88 3.39 17.08
C SER A 87 -6.25 2.00 17.19
N PRO A 88 -6.49 1.09 16.23
CA PRO A 88 -5.74 -0.16 16.15
C PRO A 88 -4.23 0.08 15.92
N LEU A 89 -3.84 1.28 15.50
CA LEU A 89 -2.43 1.65 15.28
C LEU A 89 -1.74 2.21 16.54
N THR A 90 -2.45 2.33 17.68
CA THR A 90 -1.91 2.96 18.91
C THR A 90 -0.57 2.37 19.34
N ALA A 91 -0.50 1.04 19.46
CA ALA A 91 0.71 0.36 19.93
C ALA A 91 1.90 0.52 18.97
N THR A 92 1.61 0.78 17.69
CA THR A 92 2.61 0.93 16.61
C THR A 92 3.10 2.38 16.50
N LEU A 93 2.22 3.36 16.70
CA LEU A 93 2.48 4.78 16.40
C LEU A 93 2.72 5.65 17.64
N SER A 94 2.47 5.15 18.86
CA SER A 94 2.68 5.91 20.09
C SER A 94 4.17 6.11 20.36
N THR A 95 4.70 7.29 20.04
CA THR A 95 6.09 7.66 20.29
C THR A 95 6.24 9.16 20.56
N ASP A 96 7.22 9.53 21.37
CA ASP A 96 7.53 10.93 21.72
C ASP A 96 8.43 11.64 20.69
N ARG A 97 8.79 10.95 19.60
CA ARG A 97 9.66 11.50 18.56
C ARG A 97 9.07 11.34 17.17
N LYS A 98 9.62 12.10 16.22
CA LYS A 98 9.28 11.99 14.81
C LYS A 98 9.61 10.59 14.29
N LEU A 99 8.63 9.93 13.68
CA LEU A 99 8.79 8.60 13.08
C LEU A 99 9.58 8.67 11.78
N LYS A 100 10.47 7.71 11.57
CA LYS A 100 11.03 7.35 10.26
C LYS A 100 10.25 6.18 9.69
N ILE A 101 9.60 6.37 8.55
CA ILE A 101 8.71 5.40 7.93
C ILE A 101 9.26 5.03 6.55
N LEU A 102 9.30 3.74 6.24
CA LEU A 102 9.54 3.24 4.89
C LEU A 102 8.25 2.64 4.35
N GLU A 103 7.84 2.98 3.13
CA GLU A 103 6.77 2.28 2.44
C GLU A 103 7.35 1.43 1.31
N LEU A 104 6.99 0.14 1.29
CA LEU A 104 7.35 -0.82 0.25
C LEU A 104 6.21 -0.96 -0.77
N GLY A 105 6.53 -0.89 -2.06
CA GLY A 105 5.53 -1.03 -3.12
C GLY A 105 4.50 0.09 -3.07
N SER A 106 4.98 1.33 -3.00
CA SER A 106 4.15 2.52 -2.83
C SER A 106 3.17 2.77 -3.98
N GLY A 107 3.46 2.27 -5.18
CA GLY A 107 2.69 2.53 -6.39
C GLY A 107 2.53 4.03 -6.64
N THR A 108 1.32 4.54 -6.40
CA THR A 108 1.01 5.98 -6.51
C THR A 108 1.55 6.82 -5.35
N GLY A 109 1.88 6.22 -4.21
CA GLY A 109 2.43 6.88 -3.01
C GLY A 109 1.39 7.40 -2.02
N LEU A 110 0.10 7.15 -2.25
CA LEU A 110 -0.96 7.71 -1.41
C LEU A 110 -0.78 7.41 0.09
N VAL A 111 -0.45 6.18 0.46
CA VAL A 111 -0.33 5.80 1.89
C VAL A 111 0.87 6.48 2.54
N GLY A 112 2.05 6.47 1.91
CA GLY A 112 3.23 7.15 2.43
C GLY A 112 3.04 8.66 2.55
N ILE A 113 2.44 9.30 1.54
CA ILE A 113 2.10 10.74 1.59
C ILE A 113 1.10 11.01 2.72
N ALA A 114 0.05 10.18 2.85
CA ALA A 114 -0.92 10.29 3.92
C ALA A 114 -0.26 10.13 5.31
N ALA A 115 0.68 9.21 5.46
CA ALA A 115 1.44 9.03 6.70
C ALA A 115 2.29 10.27 7.03
N ALA A 116 2.93 10.88 6.02
CA ALA A 116 3.72 12.09 6.19
C ALA A 116 2.86 13.27 6.69
N VAL A 117 1.69 13.49 6.07
CA VAL A 117 0.81 14.63 6.43
C VAL A 117 0.01 14.41 7.72
N THR A 118 -0.35 13.16 8.06
CA THR A 118 -1.13 12.86 9.28
C THR A 118 -0.24 12.74 10.51
N LEU A 119 0.92 12.10 10.38
CA LEU A 119 1.82 11.84 11.51
C LEU A 119 2.93 12.89 11.64
N GLY A 120 3.08 13.78 10.65
CA GLY A 120 4.25 14.65 10.55
C GLY A 120 5.54 13.84 10.50
N ALA A 121 5.54 12.67 9.84
CA ALA A 121 6.65 11.73 9.83
C ALA A 121 7.68 12.04 8.73
N ASN A 122 8.89 11.49 8.86
CA ASN A 122 9.83 11.40 7.74
C ASN A 122 9.57 10.09 7.01
N VAL A 123 9.10 10.16 5.77
CA VAL A 123 8.66 9.00 5.00
C VAL A 123 9.55 8.81 3.78
N THR A 124 10.03 7.60 3.57
CA THR A 124 10.64 7.17 2.30
C THR A 124 9.66 6.26 1.60
N VAL A 125 9.16 6.68 0.43
CA VAL A 125 8.28 5.86 -0.43
C VAL A 125 9.10 5.17 -1.51
N THR A 126 8.85 3.87 -1.71
CA THR A 126 9.69 3.05 -2.58
C THR A 126 8.90 2.14 -3.50
N ASP A 127 9.41 1.99 -4.71
CA ASP A 127 8.86 1.08 -5.70
C ASP A 127 9.94 0.71 -6.75
N LEU A 128 9.56 -0.01 -7.79
CA LEU A 128 10.43 -0.37 -8.91
C LEU A 128 10.90 0.89 -9.67
N PRO A 129 12.11 0.87 -10.27
CA PRO A 129 12.69 2.03 -10.95
C PRO A 129 11.77 2.71 -11.98
N HIS A 130 10.94 1.95 -12.69
CA HIS A 130 10.02 2.49 -13.70
C HIS A 130 8.80 3.22 -13.11
N VAL A 131 8.46 2.96 -11.83
CA VAL A 131 7.34 3.60 -11.12
C VAL A 131 7.77 4.94 -10.48
N ILE A 132 9.05 5.07 -10.16
CA ILE A 132 9.63 6.23 -9.48
C ILE A 132 9.27 7.58 -10.11
N PRO A 133 9.24 7.78 -11.44
CA PRO A 133 8.83 9.06 -12.02
C PRO A 133 7.42 9.49 -11.63
N ASN A 134 6.44 8.57 -11.61
CA ASN A 134 5.08 8.90 -11.20
C ASN A 134 4.95 9.09 -9.70
N LEU A 135 5.63 8.23 -8.92
CA LEU A 135 5.68 8.35 -7.46
C LEU A 135 6.28 9.69 -7.01
N LYS A 136 7.35 10.13 -7.68
CA LYS A 136 7.98 11.44 -7.45
C LYS A 136 7.06 12.60 -7.79
N PHE A 137 6.37 12.54 -8.93
CA PHE A 137 5.36 13.54 -9.28
C PHE A 137 4.29 13.68 -8.18
N ASN A 138 3.78 12.56 -7.67
CA ASN A 138 2.78 12.59 -6.60
C ASN A 138 3.34 13.12 -5.28
N ALA A 139 4.58 12.79 -4.92
CA ALA A 139 5.22 13.35 -3.73
C ALA A 139 5.38 14.89 -3.84
N GLU A 140 5.86 15.38 -4.99
CA GLU A 140 6.06 16.80 -5.26
C GLU A 140 4.75 17.59 -5.29
N ALA A 141 3.69 17.03 -5.89
CA ALA A 141 2.36 17.64 -5.91
C ALA A 141 1.76 17.88 -4.51
N ASN A 142 2.28 17.19 -3.49
CA ASN A 142 1.83 17.28 -2.10
C ASN A 142 2.90 17.88 -1.16
N ALA A 143 4.00 18.41 -1.67
CA ALA A 143 5.13 18.89 -0.87
C ALA A 143 4.73 20.01 0.11
N ASP A 144 3.87 20.93 -0.32
CA ASP A 144 3.41 22.05 0.51
C ASP A 144 2.59 21.58 1.72
N VAL A 145 1.64 20.67 1.52
CA VAL A 145 0.84 20.12 2.61
C VAL A 145 1.70 19.26 3.55
N VAL A 146 2.61 18.45 3.00
CA VAL A 146 3.57 17.66 3.79
C VAL A 146 4.41 18.57 4.69
N THR A 147 5.00 19.62 4.12
CA THR A 147 5.84 20.57 4.86
C THR A 147 5.05 21.32 5.94
N LYS A 148 3.83 21.79 5.61
CA LYS A 148 2.94 22.47 6.57
C LYS A 148 2.58 21.58 7.76
N ARG A 149 2.50 20.27 7.55
CA ARG A 149 2.24 19.27 8.61
C ARG A 149 3.51 18.77 9.31
N GLY A 150 4.66 19.33 8.96
CA GLY A 150 5.95 18.98 9.55
C GLY A 150 6.50 17.64 9.09
N GLY A 151 5.93 17.01 8.06
CA GLY A 151 6.43 15.77 7.47
C GLY A 151 7.49 15.99 6.40
N THR A 152 8.06 14.89 5.89
CA THR A 152 8.87 14.86 4.66
C THR A 152 8.56 13.58 3.87
N VAL A 153 8.70 13.63 2.55
CA VAL A 153 8.54 12.47 1.66
C VAL A 153 9.76 12.41 0.72
N ASP A 154 10.60 11.41 0.93
CA ASP A 154 11.70 11.04 0.03
C ASP A 154 11.25 9.90 -0.88
N VAL A 155 11.72 9.89 -2.12
CA VAL A 155 11.37 8.86 -3.12
C VAL A 155 12.63 8.12 -3.56
N ALA A 156 12.62 6.80 -3.47
CA ALA A 156 13.77 5.96 -3.84
C ALA A 156 13.36 4.66 -4.52
N PRO A 157 14.15 4.15 -5.49
CA PRO A 157 13.93 2.80 -6.02
C PRO A 157 14.28 1.74 -4.97
N LEU A 158 13.43 0.72 -4.84
CA LEU A 158 13.72 -0.49 -4.06
C LEU A 158 13.09 -1.69 -4.75
N ARG A 159 13.93 -2.59 -5.26
CA ARG A 159 13.51 -3.91 -5.74
C ARG A 159 13.54 -4.89 -4.58
N TRP A 160 12.42 -5.56 -4.34
CA TRP A 160 12.37 -6.55 -3.28
C TRP A 160 13.38 -7.66 -3.52
N GLY A 161 14.06 -8.07 -2.45
CA GLY A 161 15.06 -9.12 -2.47
C GLY A 161 16.47 -8.66 -2.83
N GLU A 162 16.65 -7.39 -3.23
CA GLU A 162 17.96 -6.81 -3.53
C GLU A 162 18.57 -6.18 -2.27
N ASP A 163 19.71 -6.70 -1.83
CA ASP A 163 20.34 -6.27 -0.56
C ASP A 163 20.95 -4.87 -0.72
N ASP A 164 21.54 -4.58 -1.87
CA ASP A 164 22.15 -3.28 -2.22
C ASP A 164 21.11 -2.14 -2.15
N ASP A 165 19.90 -2.37 -2.67
CA ASP A 165 18.82 -1.37 -2.64
C ASP A 165 18.44 -1.04 -1.18
N VAL A 166 18.37 -2.05 -0.30
CA VAL A 166 18.11 -1.86 1.14
C VAL A 166 19.28 -1.17 1.86
N GLU A 167 20.53 -1.44 1.47
CA GLU A 167 21.71 -0.80 2.05
C GLU A 167 21.81 0.68 1.70
N VAL A 168 21.48 1.05 0.45
CA VAL A 168 21.44 2.45 0.01
C VAL A 168 20.38 3.25 0.76
N ILE A 169 19.20 2.69 0.96
CA ILE A 169 18.09 3.35 1.67
C ILE A 169 18.33 3.36 3.19
N GLY A 170 19.06 2.37 3.70
CA GLY A 170 19.30 2.15 5.12
C GLY A 170 18.23 1.29 5.78
N ARG A 171 18.45 0.98 7.06
CA ARG A 171 17.62 0.04 7.84
C ARG A 171 17.02 0.64 9.11
N GLU A 172 17.22 1.94 9.31
CA GLU A 172 16.82 2.67 10.52
C GLU A 172 15.40 3.26 10.39
N PHE A 173 14.42 2.39 10.17
CA PHE A 173 13.00 2.77 10.15
C PHE A 173 12.30 2.29 11.42
N ASP A 174 11.38 3.10 11.90
CA ASP A 174 10.54 2.79 13.06
C ASP A 174 9.33 1.95 12.64
N LEU A 175 8.85 2.20 11.43
CA LEU A 175 7.68 1.58 10.83
C LEU A 175 7.96 1.30 9.36
N VAL A 176 7.61 0.10 8.91
CA VAL A 176 7.49 -0.22 7.49
C VAL A 176 6.00 -0.31 7.14
N LEU A 177 5.59 0.29 6.03
CA LEU A 177 4.23 0.24 5.50
C LEU A 177 4.19 -0.52 4.17
N GLY A 178 3.03 -1.08 3.86
CA GLY A 178 2.74 -1.62 2.53
C GLY A 178 1.24 -1.82 2.33
N SER A 179 0.76 -1.67 1.10
CA SER A 179 -0.64 -1.92 0.76
C SER A 179 -0.75 -2.78 -0.49
N ASP A 180 -1.48 -3.90 -0.39
CA ASP A 180 -1.67 -4.89 -1.47
C ASP A 180 -0.36 -5.40 -2.12
N VAL A 181 0.73 -5.50 -1.34
CA VAL A 181 2.06 -5.96 -1.79
C VAL A 181 2.18 -7.48 -2.00
N VAL A 182 1.13 -8.25 -1.72
CA VAL A 182 1.09 -9.73 -1.87
C VAL A 182 0.14 -10.10 -3.01
N TYR A 183 0.64 -10.16 -4.24
CA TYR A 183 -0.22 -10.37 -5.42
C TYR A 183 0.34 -11.38 -6.44
N HIS A 184 1.67 -11.49 -6.57
CA HIS A 184 2.32 -12.52 -7.38
C HIS A 184 3.20 -13.42 -6.51
N ASP A 185 3.10 -14.72 -6.75
CA ASP A 185 3.75 -15.77 -5.96
C ASP A 185 5.28 -15.73 -6.04
N HIS A 186 5.84 -15.44 -7.21
CA HIS A 186 7.28 -15.27 -7.40
C HIS A 186 7.84 -14.07 -6.60
N LEU A 187 7.00 -13.13 -6.16
CA LEU A 187 7.41 -11.99 -5.33
C LEU A 187 7.37 -12.28 -3.83
N PHE A 188 6.81 -13.42 -3.40
CA PHE A 188 6.68 -13.74 -1.98
C PHE A 188 8.03 -13.87 -1.27
N GLU A 189 8.98 -14.59 -1.87
CA GLU A 189 10.32 -14.75 -1.29
C GLU A 189 11.14 -13.44 -1.32
N PRO A 190 11.18 -12.68 -2.44
CA PRO A 190 11.80 -11.36 -2.47
C PRO A 190 11.27 -10.40 -1.38
N LEU A 191 9.94 -10.32 -1.21
CA LEU A 191 9.33 -9.47 -0.18
C LEU A 191 9.72 -9.95 1.23
N ILE A 192 9.64 -11.26 1.50
CA ILE A 192 10.06 -11.82 2.80
C ILE A 192 11.52 -11.53 3.09
N LYS A 193 12.42 -11.69 2.10
CA LYS A 193 13.84 -11.36 2.24
C LYS A 193 14.04 -9.89 2.65
N THR A 194 13.36 -8.98 1.96
CA THR A 194 13.37 -7.53 2.24
C THR A 194 12.91 -7.26 3.67
N LEU A 195 11.76 -7.82 4.08
CA LEU A 195 11.24 -7.66 5.44
C LEU A 195 12.19 -8.20 6.51
N ARG A 196 12.92 -9.30 6.25
CA ARG A 196 13.92 -9.80 7.20
C ARG A 196 15.06 -8.81 7.39
N LEU A 197 15.57 -8.19 6.32
CA LEU A 197 16.63 -7.19 6.41
C LEU A 197 16.19 -5.93 7.16
N LEU A 198 14.94 -5.52 6.96
CA LEU A 198 14.38 -4.30 7.55
C LEU A 198 13.91 -4.49 8.99
N LEU A 199 13.38 -5.66 9.36
CA LEU A 199 12.76 -5.89 10.66
C LEU A 199 13.68 -6.61 11.63
N ASN A 200 14.54 -7.52 11.15
CA ASN A 200 15.41 -8.32 12.02
C ASN A 200 16.79 -7.65 12.20
N GLY A 201 17.40 -7.87 13.37
CA GLY A 201 18.74 -7.34 13.67
C GLY A 201 18.71 -5.87 14.09
N GLY A 202 18.89 -5.62 15.39
CA GLY A 202 18.89 -4.29 15.99
C GLY A 202 18.47 -4.36 17.46
N THR A 203 18.61 -3.25 18.19
CA THR A 203 18.19 -3.15 19.60
C THR A 203 16.74 -2.68 19.79
N LYS A 204 16.06 -2.32 18.69
CA LYS A 204 14.70 -1.78 18.70
C LYS A 204 13.74 -2.71 17.96
N LYS A 205 12.56 -2.90 18.55
CA LYS A 205 11.43 -3.58 17.90
C LYS A 205 10.97 -2.72 16.72
N ARG A 206 10.97 -3.30 15.52
CA ARG A 206 10.45 -2.71 14.28
C ARG A 206 9.25 -3.51 13.81
N VAL A 207 8.31 -2.83 13.19
CA VAL A 207 7.04 -3.41 12.76
C VAL A 207 6.76 -3.07 11.31
N PHE A 208 6.28 -4.05 10.56
CA PHE A 208 5.70 -3.86 9.24
C PHE A 208 4.17 -3.92 9.36
N VAL A 209 3.49 -2.85 8.96
CA VAL A 209 2.03 -2.80 8.89
C VAL A 209 1.60 -2.89 7.44
N MET A 210 0.78 -3.90 7.13
CA MET A 210 0.33 -4.20 5.78
C MET A 210 -1.18 -4.27 5.70
N ALA A 211 -1.80 -3.46 4.84
CA ALA A 211 -3.17 -3.72 4.41
C ALA A 211 -3.17 -4.65 3.20
N HIS A 212 -4.07 -5.64 3.22
CA HIS A 212 -4.17 -6.64 2.16
C HIS A 212 -5.62 -7.06 1.94
N LEU A 213 -6.07 -6.98 0.69
CA LEU A 213 -7.31 -7.60 0.25
C LEU A 213 -6.99 -8.98 -0.32
N ARG A 214 -7.34 -10.02 0.45
CA ARG A 214 -7.06 -11.42 0.09
C ARG A 214 -7.95 -11.89 -1.06
N ARG A 215 -7.47 -11.70 -2.29
CA ARG A 215 -8.15 -12.09 -3.53
C ARG A 215 -7.95 -13.56 -3.84
N TRP A 216 -6.78 -14.13 -3.51
CA TRP A 216 -6.40 -15.46 -3.99
C TRP A 216 -6.11 -16.44 -2.85
N LYS A 217 -6.37 -17.74 -3.11
CA LYS A 217 -6.01 -18.82 -2.17
C LYS A 217 -4.48 -18.90 -1.98
N LYS A 218 -3.71 -18.61 -3.03
CA LYS A 218 -2.23 -18.67 -3.04
C LYS A 218 -1.56 -17.69 -2.08
N ASP A 219 -2.21 -16.58 -1.72
CA ASP A 219 -1.73 -15.63 -0.71
C ASP A 219 -1.41 -16.33 0.62
N SER A 220 -2.14 -17.42 0.94
CA SER A 220 -1.87 -18.22 2.13
C SER A 220 -0.45 -18.79 2.20
N VAL A 221 0.21 -18.98 1.06
CA VAL A 221 1.62 -19.42 0.98
C VAL A 221 2.54 -18.35 1.56
N PHE A 222 2.34 -17.07 1.20
CA PHE A 222 3.07 -15.95 1.78
C PHE A 222 2.90 -15.93 3.30
N PHE A 223 1.67 -15.94 3.81
CA PHE A 223 1.41 -15.89 5.26
C PHE A 223 1.98 -17.10 6.01
N LYS A 224 1.95 -18.31 5.43
CA LYS A 224 2.58 -19.51 6.01
C LYS A 224 4.10 -19.34 6.15
N LYS A 225 4.76 -18.74 5.16
CA LYS A 225 6.20 -18.46 5.21
C LYS A 225 6.50 -17.34 6.21
N ALA A 226 5.76 -16.23 6.15
CA ALA A 226 5.94 -15.09 7.04
C ALA A 226 5.79 -15.45 8.53
N LYS A 227 4.76 -16.25 8.90
CA LYS A 227 4.55 -16.70 10.30
C LYS A 227 5.69 -17.53 10.90
N LYS A 228 6.54 -18.15 10.06
CA LYS A 228 7.74 -18.84 10.54
C LYS A 228 8.78 -17.83 11.05
N LEU A 229 8.85 -16.66 10.41
CA LEU A 229 9.91 -15.67 10.59
C LEU A 229 9.51 -14.47 11.46
N PHE A 230 8.22 -14.14 11.47
CA PHE A 230 7.65 -12.98 12.13
C PHE A 230 6.47 -13.39 13.01
N ASP A 231 6.22 -12.62 14.07
CA ASP A 231 4.94 -12.66 14.76
C ASP A 231 3.94 -11.84 13.94
N VAL A 232 2.86 -12.47 13.49
CA VAL A 232 1.88 -11.87 12.57
C VAL A 232 0.53 -11.76 13.26
N GLU A 233 0.10 -10.53 13.47
CA GLU A 233 -1.14 -10.17 14.16
C GLU A 233 -2.09 -9.43 13.23
N ILE A 234 -3.40 -9.52 13.49
CA ILE A 234 -4.41 -8.71 12.80
C ILE A 234 -4.66 -7.46 13.65
N LEU A 235 -4.47 -6.29 13.05
CA LEU A 235 -4.75 -5.00 13.70
C LEU A 235 -6.19 -4.54 13.43
N HIS A 236 -6.68 -4.77 12.21
CA HIS A 236 -7.99 -4.26 11.78
C HIS A 236 -8.54 -5.11 10.63
N THR A 237 -9.86 -5.15 10.51
CA THR A 237 -10.57 -5.79 9.40
C THR A 237 -11.71 -4.89 8.98
N ASP A 238 -11.71 -4.45 7.73
CA ASP A 238 -12.87 -3.79 7.14
C ASP A 238 -13.96 -4.84 6.89
N PRO A 239 -15.25 -4.48 7.10
CA PRO A 239 -16.33 -5.32 6.60
C PRO A 239 -16.22 -5.43 5.06
N PRO A 240 -16.63 -6.55 4.47
CA PRO A 240 -16.75 -6.64 3.02
C PRO A 240 -17.64 -5.53 2.48
N LYS A 241 -17.27 -4.94 1.34
CA LYS A 241 -18.16 -4.03 0.62
C LYS A 241 -19.39 -4.79 0.10
N GLU A 242 -20.47 -4.06 -0.14
CA GLU A 242 -21.67 -4.62 -0.78
C GLU A 242 -21.29 -5.35 -2.08
N GLY A 243 -21.82 -6.57 -2.27
CA GLY A 243 -21.46 -7.45 -3.39
C GLY A 243 -20.15 -8.24 -3.24
N SER A 244 -19.31 -7.95 -2.23
CA SER A 244 -18.08 -8.69 -1.93
C SER A 244 -18.23 -9.60 -0.73
N ARG A 245 -17.54 -10.75 -0.75
CA ARG A 245 -17.39 -11.64 0.42
C ARG A 245 -16.12 -11.39 1.22
N ILE A 246 -15.24 -10.52 0.72
CA ILE A 246 -13.92 -10.23 1.29
C ILE A 246 -13.78 -8.74 1.61
N GLY A 247 -13.22 -8.46 2.78
CA GLY A 247 -12.82 -7.12 3.22
C GLY A 247 -11.30 -7.02 3.31
N VAL A 248 -10.80 -5.79 3.41
CA VAL A 248 -9.37 -5.53 3.63
C VAL A 248 -9.02 -5.94 5.06
N VAL A 249 -7.90 -6.64 5.23
CA VAL A 249 -7.33 -6.95 6.54
C VAL A 249 -6.00 -6.23 6.70
N VAL A 250 -5.80 -5.61 7.84
CA VAL A 250 -4.56 -4.93 8.21
C VAL A 250 -3.81 -5.78 9.21
N TYR A 251 -2.58 -6.13 8.85
CA TYR A 251 -1.70 -6.99 9.62
C TYR A 251 -0.53 -6.22 10.19
N ALA A 252 -0.04 -6.63 11.36
CA ALA A 252 1.28 -6.28 11.87
C ALA A 252 2.20 -7.49 11.76
N PHE A 253 3.42 -7.28 11.27
CA PHE A 253 4.51 -8.26 11.25
C PHE A 253 5.64 -7.72 12.12
N ILE A 254 6.01 -8.50 13.13
CA ILE A 254 7.00 -8.12 14.12
C ILE A 254 8.17 -9.10 14.01
N GLY A 255 9.39 -8.57 13.91
CA GLY A 255 10.61 -9.38 13.93
C GLY A 255 10.72 -10.18 15.22
N LYS A 256 10.98 -11.49 15.12
CA LYS A 256 11.35 -12.31 16.28
C LYS A 256 12.77 -11.94 16.69
N ILE A 257 12.93 -11.48 17.93
CA ILE A 257 14.24 -11.13 18.52
C ILE A 257 15.06 -12.40 18.71
#